data_AF-A0A661PKD9-F1
#
_entry.id   AF-A0A661PKD9-F1
#
_cell.length_a   1.000
_cell.length_b   1.000
_cell.length_c   1.000
_cell.angle_alpha   90.00
_cell.angle_beta   90.00
_cell.angle_gamma   90.00
#
_symmetry.space_group_name_H-M   'P 1'
#
loop_
_entity.id
_entity.type
_entity.pdbx_description
1 polymer ?
#
loop_
_entity_poly.entity_id
_entity_poly.type
_entity_poly.pdbx_seq_one_letter_code
_entity_poly.pdbx_strand_id
1 'polypeptide(L)'
;GALKKELLQHLRRTRAMRRGRSHTQKTATHGRIKDTVSIRERPASVEDRAVPGHWEGDLIIGSHNSQIATLVERQTRYVMLVSVPSKDTKTVINALIKHAHKLPRELYKSLTWDRGKEMADHKRFSLDTDIKVYFCDPRSPWQRGSNENTNGLLRQYFPKGMDLSNIHQNRLNAVARQLNERPRKTLSFRTPAERFNQCVASTD
;
A
#
# COMPACT_ATOMS: atom_id res chain seq x y z
N GLY A 1 -35.95 -2.22 3.05
CA GLY A 1 -36.07 -2.48 1.60
C GLY A 1 -34.92 -3.35 1.16
N ALA A 2 -35.18 -4.47 0.48
CA ALA A 2 -34.15 -5.35 -0.04
C ALA A 2 -33.74 -4.89 -1.45
N LEU A 3 -32.45 -4.64 -1.67
CA LEU A 3 -31.91 -4.43 -3.01
C LEU A 3 -32.16 -5.69 -3.84
N LYS A 4 -32.64 -5.56 -5.09
CA LYS A 4 -32.85 -6.71 -5.98
C LYS A 4 -31.55 -7.53 -6.09
N LYS A 5 -31.65 -8.86 -6.04
CA LYS A 5 -30.52 -9.80 -6.04
C LYS A 5 -29.56 -9.58 -7.21
N GLU A 6 -30.10 -9.20 -8.37
CA GLU A 6 -29.35 -8.85 -9.57
C GLU A 6 -28.47 -7.61 -9.38
N LEU A 7 -28.92 -6.60 -8.62
CA LEU A 7 -28.13 -5.38 -8.38
C LEU A 7 -26.94 -5.63 -7.44
N LEU A 8 -27.05 -6.63 -6.56
CA LEU A 8 -25.96 -7.01 -5.64
C LEU A 8 -24.72 -7.52 -6.39
N GLN A 9 -24.88 -8.09 -7.59
CA GLN A 9 -23.75 -8.57 -8.41
C GLN A 9 -22.89 -7.42 -8.96
N HIS A 10 -23.48 -6.22 -9.06
CA HIS A 10 -22.79 -5.02 -9.54
C HIS A 10 -22.14 -4.22 -8.39
N LEU A 11 -22.37 -4.62 -7.13
CA LEU A 11 -21.70 -3.99 -5.99
C LEU A 11 -20.22 -4.38 -5.96
N ARG A 12 -19.36 -3.38 -5.74
CA ARG A 12 -17.91 -3.57 -5.60
C ARG A 12 -17.53 -4.55 -4.48
N ARG A 13 -18.33 -4.62 -3.42
CA ARG A 13 -18.16 -5.59 -2.33
C ARG A 13 -19.34 -6.55 -2.34
N THR A 14 -19.06 -7.79 -2.70
CA THR A 14 -20.06 -8.88 -2.75
C THR A 14 -20.33 -9.50 -1.37
N ARG A 15 -19.59 -9.11 -0.33
CA ARG A 15 -19.81 -9.59 1.04
C ARG A 15 -20.97 -8.83 1.69
N ALA A 16 -22.08 -9.53 1.91
CA ALA A 16 -23.24 -9.01 2.65
C ALA A 16 -22.98 -8.83 4.15
N MET A 17 -22.09 -9.62 4.76
CA MET A 17 -21.76 -9.54 6.19
C MET A 17 -20.26 -9.64 6.43
N ARG A 18 -19.78 -8.87 7.42
CA ARG A 18 -18.44 -9.03 7.99
C ARG A 18 -18.45 -10.30 8.86
N ARG A 19 -17.86 -11.39 8.36
CA ARG A 19 -17.58 -12.54 9.21
C ARG A 19 -16.50 -12.17 10.21
N GLY A 20 -16.77 -12.35 11.51
CA GLY A 20 -15.74 -12.33 12.53
C GLY A 20 -14.66 -13.35 12.15
N ARG A 21 -13.39 -12.95 12.19
CA ARG A 21 -12.30 -13.91 12.08
C ARG A 21 -12.09 -14.54 13.46
N SER A 22 -12.92 -15.51 13.83
CA SER A 22 -12.57 -16.45 14.89
C SER A 22 -11.49 -17.39 14.31
N HIS A 23 -10.34 -17.43 14.98
CA HIS A 23 -9.12 -18.16 14.58
C HIS A 23 -8.40 -17.70 13.30
N THR A 24 -7.31 -16.96 13.51
CA THR A 24 -5.99 -17.42 13.06
C THR A 24 -5.07 -17.21 14.26
N GLN A 25 -4.58 -18.29 14.86
CA GLN A 25 -3.55 -18.18 15.88
C GLN A 25 -2.30 -17.62 15.19
N LYS A 26 -2.12 -16.28 15.23
CA LYS A 26 -0.78 -15.72 15.19
C LYS A 26 -0.21 -15.93 16.59
N THR A 27 0.34 -17.12 16.82
CA THR A 27 1.08 -17.44 18.04
C THR A 27 2.23 -16.45 18.24
N ALA A 28 2.69 -16.31 19.49
CA ALA A 28 3.85 -15.47 19.83
C ALA A 28 5.15 -15.87 19.09
N THR A 29 5.16 -17.02 18.41
CA THR A 29 6.28 -17.62 17.66
C THR A 29 6.46 -17.10 16.24
N HIS A 30 5.61 -16.21 15.72
CA HIS A 30 5.96 -15.46 14.51
C HIS A 30 7.11 -14.51 14.83
N GLY A 31 8.32 -14.85 14.38
CA GLY A 31 9.53 -14.04 14.55
C GLY A 31 9.26 -12.54 14.38
N ARG A 32 9.65 -11.76 15.40
CA ARG A 32 9.47 -10.32 15.44
C ARG A 32 10.55 -9.66 14.58
N ILE A 33 10.16 -8.65 13.80
CA ILE A 33 11.14 -7.74 13.20
C ILE A 33 11.87 -7.05 14.36
N LYS A 34 13.20 -7.08 14.35
CA LYS A 34 14.01 -6.41 15.35
C LYS A 34 14.06 -4.92 15.04
N ASP A 35 14.19 -4.09 16.07
CA ASP A 35 14.45 -2.64 15.90
C ASP A 35 13.42 -1.91 15.03
N THR A 36 12.14 -2.28 15.18
CA THR A 36 11.03 -1.58 14.51
C THR A 36 10.82 -0.22 15.15
N VAL A 37 10.76 0.82 14.34
CA VAL A 37 10.30 2.15 14.78
C VAL A 37 8.78 2.15 14.79
N SER A 38 8.18 2.52 15.92
CA SER A 38 6.73 2.53 16.05
C SER A 38 6.12 3.62 15.18
N ILE A 39 4.93 3.34 14.62
CA ILE A 39 4.12 4.33 13.93
C ILE A 39 3.79 5.56 14.79
N ARG A 40 3.82 5.42 16.13
CA ARG A 40 3.61 6.51 17.09
C ARG A 40 4.76 7.49 17.16
N GLU A 41 5.93 7.10 16.67
CA GLU A 41 7.12 7.96 16.58
C GLU A 41 7.15 8.78 15.28
N ARG A 42 6.09 8.70 14.46
CA ARG A 42 5.95 9.55 13.28
C ARG A 42 5.76 11.01 13.70
N PRO A 43 6.38 11.97 13.00
CA PRO A 43 6.06 13.38 13.18
C PRO A 43 4.56 13.64 13.01
N ALA A 44 4.00 14.57 13.77
CA ALA A 44 2.58 14.90 13.71
C ALA A 44 2.12 15.34 12.30
N SER A 45 3.01 16.00 11.55
CA SER A 45 2.81 16.42 10.15
C SER A 45 2.58 15.25 9.17
N VAL A 46 2.80 14.01 9.61
CA VAL A 46 2.49 12.83 8.81
C VAL A 46 1.00 12.52 8.93
N GLU A 47 0.40 12.67 10.12
CA GLU A 47 -0.98 12.27 10.41
C GLU A 47 -2.05 13.16 9.79
N ASP A 48 -1.79 14.47 9.75
CA ASP A 48 -2.68 15.45 9.11
C ASP A 48 -2.73 15.32 7.57
N ARG A 49 -1.77 14.59 6.97
CA ARG A 49 -1.60 14.42 5.52
C ARG A 49 -1.41 15.76 4.80
N ALA A 50 -0.87 16.75 5.49
CA ALA A 50 -0.66 18.09 4.98
C ALA A 50 0.59 18.19 4.09
N VAL A 51 1.54 17.28 4.25
CA VAL A 51 2.81 17.27 3.50
C VAL A 51 2.89 16.02 2.61
N PRO A 52 3.33 16.16 1.35
CA PRO A 52 3.50 15.02 0.46
C PRO A 52 4.73 14.19 0.85
N GLY A 53 4.75 12.94 0.37
CA GLY A 53 5.90 12.06 0.46
C GLY A 53 5.85 11.09 1.63
N HIS A 54 4.72 10.98 2.31
CA HIS A 54 4.48 9.94 3.29
C HIS A 54 3.68 8.82 2.65
N TRP A 55 4.28 7.63 2.54
CA TRP A 55 3.69 6.49 1.84
C TRP A 55 3.21 5.44 2.83
N GLU A 56 2.07 4.82 2.54
CA GLU A 56 1.64 3.57 3.17
C GLU A 56 1.93 2.43 2.19
N GLY A 57 2.40 1.29 2.69
CA GLY A 57 2.64 0.13 1.84
C GLY A 57 2.10 -1.19 2.41
N ASP A 58 2.01 -2.19 1.55
CA ASP A 58 1.48 -3.53 1.83
C ASP A 58 1.85 -4.52 0.73
N LEU A 59 1.62 -5.80 0.97
CA LEU A 59 1.62 -6.84 -0.06
C LEU A 59 0.19 -7.31 -0.36
N ILE A 60 -0.23 -7.16 -1.61
CA ILE A 60 -1.35 -7.92 -2.14
C ILE A 60 -0.86 -9.32 -2.49
N ILE A 61 -1.33 -10.31 -1.75
CA ILE A 61 -1.02 -11.72 -1.98
C ILE A 61 -2.04 -12.35 -2.96
N GLY A 62 -1.52 -13.12 -3.91
CA GLY A 62 -2.21 -13.99 -4.86
C GLY A 62 -2.09 -15.48 -4.51
N SER A 63 -2.45 -16.35 -5.44
CA SER A 63 -2.15 -17.80 -5.35
C SER A 63 -0.69 -18.09 -5.73
N HIS A 64 -0.24 -19.34 -5.58
CA HIS A 64 1.11 -19.79 -5.96
C HIS A 64 2.27 -18.92 -5.43
N ASN A 65 2.12 -18.36 -4.22
CA ASN A 65 3.12 -17.48 -3.59
C ASN A 65 3.52 -16.28 -4.48
N SER A 66 2.55 -15.75 -5.22
CA SER A 66 2.69 -14.52 -6.02
C SER A 66 2.21 -13.30 -5.23
N GLN A 67 2.83 -12.14 -5.48
CA GLN A 67 2.52 -10.91 -4.75
C GLN A 67 2.80 -9.66 -5.57
N ILE A 68 2.09 -8.59 -5.20
CA ILE A 68 2.32 -7.23 -5.68
C ILE A 68 2.53 -6.36 -4.45
N ALA A 69 3.62 -5.59 -4.41
CA ALA A 69 3.77 -4.54 -3.43
C ALA A 69 2.93 -3.33 -3.85
N THR A 70 2.11 -2.83 -2.93
CA THR A 70 1.28 -1.66 -3.11
C THR A 70 1.85 -0.52 -2.31
N LEU A 71 2.01 0.64 -2.94
CA LEU A 71 2.47 1.88 -2.30
C LEU A 71 1.43 2.96 -2.57
N VAL A 72 0.97 3.65 -1.53
CA VAL A 72 -0.06 4.69 -1.61
C VAL A 72 0.40 5.92 -0.86
N GLU A 73 0.53 7.04 -1.57
CA GLU A 73 0.92 8.32 -1.00
C GLU A 73 -0.25 8.92 -0.18
N ARG A 74 0.04 9.38 1.05
CA ARG A 74 -0.98 9.72 2.06
C ARG A 74 -1.64 11.08 1.84
N GLN A 75 -1.09 12.00 1.07
CA GLN A 75 -1.77 13.27 0.78
C GLN A 75 -2.65 13.13 -0.46
N THR A 76 -2.04 12.76 -1.57
CA THR A 76 -2.54 12.75 -2.94
C THR A 76 -3.27 11.46 -3.30
N ARG A 77 -3.12 10.38 -2.52
CA ARG A 77 -3.62 9.02 -2.84
C ARG A 77 -2.98 8.41 -4.08
N TYR A 78 -1.84 8.93 -4.54
CA TYR A 78 -1.15 8.38 -5.69
C TYR A 78 -0.70 6.95 -5.41
N VAL A 79 -1.00 6.04 -6.34
CA VAL A 79 -0.76 4.62 -6.22
C VAL A 79 0.41 4.21 -7.10
N MET A 80 1.35 3.46 -6.53
CA MET A 80 2.35 2.72 -7.26
C MET A 80 2.21 1.24 -6.95
N LEU A 81 2.30 0.41 -7.99
CA LEU A 81 2.27 -1.04 -7.89
C LEU A 81 3.61 -1.59 -8.36
N VAL A 82 4.17 -2.51 -7.60
CA VAL A 82 5.48 -3.09 -7.88
C VAL A 82 5.34 -4.60 -7.95
N SER A 83 5.74 -5.17 -9.08
CA SER A 83 5.84 -6.62 -9.23
C SER A 83 6.98 -7.12 -8.36
N VAL A 84 6.70 -8.10 -7.50
CA VAL A 84 7.70 -8.66 -6.58
C VAL A 84 7.74 -10.18 -6.77
N PRO A 85 8.84 -10.75 -7.28
CA PRO A 85 8.87 -12.17 -7.66
C PRO A 85 8.80 -13.13 -6.46
N SER A 86 9.18 -12.67 -5.27
CA SER A 86 9.10 -13.44 -4.03
C SER A 86 8.83 -12.50 -2.83
N LYS A 87 8.07 -12.96 -1.84
CA LYS A 87 7.80 -12.22 -0.60
C LYS A 87 8.94 -12.24 0.43
N ASP A 88 10.09 -12.82 0.09
CA ASP A 88 11.25 -12.78 0.97
C ASP A 88 11.78 -11.36 1.13
N THR A 89 12.41 -11.11 2.28
CA THR A 89 12.86 -9.78 2.69
C THR A 89 13.79 -9.14 1.68
N LYS A 90 14.78 -9.87 1.15
CA LYS A 90 15.78 -9.32 0.24
C LYS A 90 15.11 -8.87 -1.06
N THR A 91 14.24 -9.70 -1.62
CA THR A 91 13.52 -9.40 -2.87
C THR A 91 12.61 -8.19 -2.72
N VAL A 92 11.83 -8.12 -1.63
CA VAL A 92 10.91 -7.01 -1.36
C VAL A 92 11.68 -5.70 -1.16
N ILE A 93 12.71 -5.70 -0.31
CA ILE A 93 13.54 -4.52 -0.03
C ILE A 93 14.23 -4.01 -1.30
N ASN A 94 14.82 -4.90 -2.12
CA ASN A 94 15.44 -4.52 -3.39
C ASN A 94 14.44 -3.87 -4.35
N ALA A 95 13.23 -4.43 -4.46
CA ALA A 95 12.18 -3.88 -5.32
C ALA A 95 11.72 -2.50 -4.84
N LEU A 96 11.57 -2.32 -3.52
CA LEU A 96 11.20 -1.04 -2.92
C LEU A 96 12.29 0.03 -3.10
N ILE A 97 13.57 -0.30 -2.88
CA ILE A 97 14.70 0.63 -3.11
C ILE A 97 14.71 1.10 -4.57
N LYS A 98 14.64 0.17 -5.52
CA LYS A 98 14.61 0.48 -6.96
C LYS A 98 13.45 1.41 -7.33
N HIS A 99 12.31 1.28 -6.64
CA HIS A 99 11.16 2.15 -6.87
C HIS A 99 11.28 3.50 -6.17
N ALA A 100 11.86 3.55 -4.97
CA ALA A 100 12.14 4.79 -4.25
C ALA A 100 13.02 5.73 -5.07
N HIS A 101 14.08 5.21 -5.70
CA HIS A 101 14.99 6.01 -6.54
C HIS A 101 14.38 6.56 -7.83
N LYS A 102 13.13 6.19 -8.18
CA LYS A 102 12.41 6.75 -9.34
C LYS A 102 11.66 8.04 -9.01
N LEU A 103 11.58 8.41 -7.74
CA LEU A 103 10.89 9.61 -7.29
C LEU A 103 11.90 10.63 -6.76
N PRO A 104 11.61 11.94 -6.90
CA PRO A 104 12.33 12.97 -6.16
C PRO A 104 12.31 12.67 -4.66
N ARG A 105 13.42 12.97 -3.96
CA ARG A 105 13.59 12.65 -2.53
C ARG A 105 12.52 13.32 -1.67
N GLU A 106 12.12 14.52 -2.07
CA GLU A 106 11.11 15.36 -1.44
C GLU A 106 9.73 14.70 -1.43
N LEU A 107 9.48 13.79 -2.38
CA LEU A 107 8.22 13.07 -2.54
C LEU A 107 8.28 11.64 -1.98
N TYR A 108 9.36 11.27 -1.29
CA TYR A 108 9.45 10.00 -0.59
C TYR A 108 10.23 10.17 0.72
N LYS A 109 9.55 10.71 1.74
CA LYS A 109 10.12 11.01 3.07
C LYS A 109 10.01 9.86 4.06
N SER A 110 8.91 9.10 4.00
CA SER A 110 8.70 7.97 4.91
C SER A 110 7.83 6.88 4.31
N LEU A 111 8.02 5.65 4.76
CA LEU A 111 7.20 4.50 4.44
C LEU A 111 6.57 3.92 5.73
N THR A 112 5.26 3.71 5.72
CA THR A 112 4.54 3.02 6.80
C THR A 112 4.10 1.64 6.33
N TRP A 113 4.52 0.60 7.05
CA TRP A 113 4.20 -0.80 6.71
C TRP A 113 3.58 -1.53 7.90
N ASP A 114 2.98 -2.69 7.65
CA ASP A 114 2.64 -3.60 8.74
C ASP A 114 3.88 -4.37 9.24
N ARG A 115 3.73 -5.19 10.29
CA ARG A 115 4.84 -5.98 10.85
C ARG A 115 5.09 -7.29 10.06
N GLY A 116 4.91 -7.27 8.75
CA GLY A 116 5.20 -8.37 7.85
C GLY A 116 6.70 -8.66 7.75
N LYS A 117 7.08 -9.95 7.74
CA LYS A 117 8.51 -10.37 7.73
C LYS A 117 9.25 -9.96 6.45
N GLU A 118 8.53 -9.65 5.39
CA GLU A 118 9.09 -9.06 4.18
C GLU A 118 9.82 -7.74 4.44
N MET A 119 9.50 -7.03 5.53
CA MET A 119 10.16 -5.80 5.94
C MET A 119 11.19 -6.00 7.05
N ALA A 120 11.69 -7.23 7.26
CA ALA A 120 12.64 -7.52 8.34
C ALA A 120 14.00 -6.80 8.21
N ASP A 121 14.39 -6.40 7.00
CA ASP A 121 15.62 -5.65 6.68
C ASP A 121 15.29 -4.19 6.31
N HIS A 122 14.30 -3.59 6.98
CA HIS A 122 13.88 -2.21 6.75
C HIS A 122 15.00 -1.20 6.99
N LYS A 123 15.96 -1.52 7.87
CA LYS A 123 17.13 -0.67 8.13
C LYS A 123 17.95 -0.46 6.86
N ARG A 124 18.19 -1.52 6.09
CA ARG A 124 18.88 -1.40 4.79
C ARG A 124 18.09 -0.54 3.82
N PHE A 125 16.77 -0.71 3.74
CA PHE A 125 15.93 0.19 2.92
C PHE A 125 16.12 1.65 3.33
N SER A 126 16.08 1.96 4.62
CA SER A 126 16.31 3.33 5.12
C SER A 126 17.71 3.84 4.81
N LEU A 127 18.75 3.02 4.96
CA LEU A 127 20.13 3.41 4.64
C LEU A 127 20.33 3.69 3.14
N ASP A 128 19.78 2.85 2.27
CA ASP A 128 19.97 2.95 0.81
C ASP A 128 19.12 4.07 0.16
N THR A 129 18.14 4.62 0.89
CA THR A 129 17.16 5.58 0.33
C THR A 129 16.98 6.86 1.14
N ASP A 130 17.48 6.92 2.37
CA ASP A 130 17.21 7.97 3.36
C ASP A 130 15.71 8.08 3.77
N ILE A 131 14.93 7.03 3.52
CA ILE A 131 13.49 6.98 3.81
C ILE A 131 13.26 6.33 5.16
N LYS A 132 12.59 7.05 6.09
CA LYS A 132 12.25 6.49 7.40
C LYS A 132 11.13 5.46 7.29
N VAL A 133 11.33 4.27 7.86
CA VAL A 133 10.31 3.21 7.92
C VAL A 133 9.65 3.16 9.29
N TYR A 134 8.32 3.17 9.31
CA TYR A 134 7.49 3.09 10.50
C TYR A 134 6.55 1.88 10.45
N PHE A 135 6.36 1.22 11.59
CA PHE A 135 5.57 0.00 11.68
C PHE A 135 4.28 0.18 12.47
N CYS A 136 3.17 -0.25 11.90
CA CYS A 136 1.88 -0.28 12.59
C CYS A 136 1.92 -1.10 13.88
N ASP A 137 1.03 -0.76 14.79
CA ASP A 137 0.74 -1.56 15.97
C ASP A 137 0.10 -2.91 15.57
N PRO A 138 0.37 -4.00 16.32
CA PRO A 138 -0.24 -5.28 16.04
C PRO A 138 -1.76 -5.18 16.13
N ARG A 139 -2.46 -5.81 15.18
CA ARG A 139 -3.93 -5.81 15.12
C ARG A 139 -4.56 -4.42 14.92
N SER A 140 -3.80 -3.45 14.42
CA SER A 140 -4.27 -2.09 14.12
C SER A 140 -4.27 -1.75 12.64
N PRO A 141 -5.02 -2.48 11.78
CA PRO A 141 -5.00 -2.26 10.34
C PRO A 141 -5.48 -0.86 9.90
N TRP A 142 -6.32 -0.20 10.72
CA TRP A 142 -6.81 1.16 10.46
C TRP A 142 -5.70 2.22 10.41
N GLN A 143 -4.53 1.93 10.97
CA GLN A 143 -3.35 2.80 10.90
C GLN A 143 -2.77 2.93 9.46
N ARG A 144 -3.22 2.08 8.52
CA ARG A 144 -2.98 2.20 7.06
C ARG A 144 -4.29 2.27 6.27
N GLY A 145 -5.23 3.10 6.74
CA GLY A 145 -6.55 3.21 6.13
C GLY A 145 -6.54 3.60 4.65
N SER A 146 -5.51 4.32 4.16
CA SER A 146 -5.40 4.67 2.73
C SER A 146 -5.09 3.41 1.92
N ASN A 147 -4.10 2.65 2.37
CA ASN A 147 -3.71 1.42 1.70
C ASN A 147 -4.80 0.35 1.79
N GLU A 148 -5.51 0.21 2.91
CA GLU A 148 -6.66 -0.69 3.00
C GLU A 148 -7.77 -0.36 2.00
N ASN A 149 -8.09 0.93 1.83
CA ASN A 149 -9.07 1.38 0.86
C ASN A 149 -8.61 1.06 -0.57
N THR A 150 -7.37 1.43 -0.91
CA THR A 150 -6.78 1.20 -2.23
C THR A 150 -6.67 -0.28 -2.55
N ASN A 151 -6.25 -1.12 -1.60
CA ASN A 151 -6.23 -2.58 -1.77
C ASN A 151 -7.63 -3.12 -2.08
N GLY A 152 -8.67 -2.57 -1.44
CA GLY A 152 -10.05 -2.88 -1.77
C GLY A 152 -10.42 -2.55 -3.23
N LEU A 153 -9.89 -1.45 -3.78
CA LEU A 153 -10.08 -1.09 -5.19
C LEU A 153 -9.31 -2.02 -6.12
N LEU A 154 -8.05 -2.30 -5.80
CA LEU A 154 -7.16 -3.16 -6.56
C LEU A 154 -7.70 -4.59 -6.68
N ARG A 155 -8.50 -5.06 -5.71
CA ARG A 155 -9.16 -6.38 -5.81
C ARG A 155 -10.21 -6.49 -6.93
N GLN A 156 -10.63 -5.40 -7.57
CA GLN A 156 -11.41 -5.47 -8.83
C GLN A 156 -10.54 -5.92 -10.02
N TYR A 157 -9.25 -5.58 -10.00
CA TYR A 157 -8.27 -5.94 -11.04
C TYR A 157 -7.55 -7.25 -10.71
N PHE A 158 -7.27 -7.47 -9.42
CA PHE A 158 -6.54 -8.61 -8.88
C PHE A 158 -7.39 -9.32 -7.80
N PRO A 159 -8.47 -10.03 -8.18
CA PRO A 159 -9.32 -10.78 -7.25
C PRO A 159 -8.52 -11.66 -6.28
N LYS A 160 -9.09 -11.93 -5.11
CA LYS A 160 -8.45 -12.84 -4.14
C LYS A 160 -8.33 -14.24 -4.76
N GLY A 161 -7.16 -14.87 -4.59
CA GLY A 161 -6.87 -16.20 -5.13
C GLY A 161 -6.44 -16.20 -6.61
N MET A 162 -6.45 -15.03 -7.28
CA MET A 162 -5.83 -14.90 -8.59
C MET A 162 -4.33 -15.15 -8.50
N ASP A 163 -3.79 -15.85 -9.50
CA ASP A 163 -2.35 -15.98 -9.69
C ASP A 163 -1.79 -14.68 -10.27
N LEU A 164 -0.84 -14.08 -9.53
CA LEU A 164 -0.21 -12.81 -9.90
C LEU A 164 1.17 -13.01 -10.55
N SER A 165 1.65 -14.24 -10.68
CA SER A 165 2.96 -14.56 -11.28
C SER A 165 3.09 -14.04 -12.72
N ASN A 166 2.00 -14.12 -13.49
CA ASN A 166 1.93 -13.68 -14.88
C ASN A 166 1.58 -12.18 -15.03
N ILE A 167 1.52 -11.43 -13.92
CA ILE A 167 1.20 -10.00 -13.96
C ILE A 167 2.49 -9.19 -14.06
N HIS A 168 2.79 -8.79 -15.28
CA HIS A 168 3.96 -7.97 -15.59
C HIS A 168 3.80 -6.50 -15.14
N GLN A 169 4.95 -5.83 -14.94
CA GLN A 169 5.01 -4.45 -14.45
C GLN A 169 4.27 -3.44 -15.34
N ASN A 170 4.21 -3.65 -16.65
CA ASN A 170 3.44 -2.81 -17.58
C ASN A 170 1.93 -2.83 -17.28
N ARG A 171 1.36 -4.00 -17.00
CA ARG A 171 -0.05 -4.15 -16.60
C ARG A 171 -0.30 -3.51 -15.24
N LEU A 172 0.64 -3.65 -14.30
CA LEU A 172 0.57 -2.96 -13.00
C LEU A 172 0.56 -1.44 -13.17
N ASN A 173 1.44 -0.91 -14.03
CA ASN A 173 1.49 0.52 -14.32
C ASN A 173 0.19 1.02 -14.96
N ALA A 174 -0.41 0.24 -15.88
CA ALA A 174 -1.69 0.58 -16.50
C ALA A 174 -2.83 0.62 -15.48
N VAL A 175 -2.91 -0.35 -14.56
CA VAL A 175 -3.90 -0.37 -13.48
C VAL A 175 -3.69 0.80 -12.50
N ALA A 176 -2.43 1.05 -12.12
CA ALA A 176 -2.09 2.19 -11.27
C ALA A 176 -2.50 3.52 -11.92
N ARG A 177 -2.20 3.70 -13.22
CA ARG A 177 -2.62 4.86 -14.01
C ARG A 177 -4.13 5.06 -13.97
N GLN A 178 -4.94 4.02 -14.24
CA GLN A 178 -6.40 4.12 -14.15
C GLN A 178 -6.90 4.56 -12.76
N LEU A 179 -6.24 4.13 -11.68
CA LEU A 179 -6.59 4.58 -10.34
C LEU A 179 -6.12 6.01 -10.04
N ASN A 180 -5.01 6.42 -10.62
CA ASN A 180 -4.38 7.73 -10.44
C ASN A 180 -5.04 8.82 -11.30
N GLU A 181 -5.66 8.47 -12.42
CA GLU A 181 -6.41 9.37 -13.30
C GLU A 181 -7.90 9.43 -12.90
N ARG A 182 -8.31 8.71 -11.84
CA ARG A 182 -9.70 8.69 -11.37
C ARG A 182 -9.95 9.80 -10.34
N PRO A 183 -10.90 10.73 -10.60
CA PRO A 183 -11.34 11.75 -9.65
C PRO A 183 -11.70 11.19 -8.27
N ARG A 184 -11.24 11.87 -7.20
CA ARG A 184 -11.54 11.46 -5.82
C ARG A 184 -12.28 12.57 -5.08
N LYS A 185 -13.44 12.26 -4.49
CA LYS A 185 -14.18 13.20 -3.63
C LYS A 185 -13.31 13.76 -2.49
N THR A 186 -12.42 12.95 -1.92
CA THR A 186 -11.47 13.35 -0.87
C THR A 186 -10.43 14.36 -1.34
N LEU A 187 -10.27 14.55 -2.65
CA LEU A 187 -9.35 15.51 -3.27
C LEU A 187 -10.12 16.63 -3.99
N SER A 188 -11.37 16.88 -3.57
CA SER A 188 -12.28 17.83 -4.24
C SER A 188 -12.45 17.52 -5.73
N PHE A 189 -12.59 16.23 -6.06
CA PHE A 189 -12.74 15.69 -7.41
C PHE A 189 -11.54 15.89 -8.34
N ARG A 190 -10.39 16.36 -7.85
CA ARG A 190 -9.11 16.21 -8.57
C ARG A 190 -8.65 14.75 -8.59
N THR A 191 -7.83 14.42 -9.57
CA THR A 191 -7.21 13.09 -9.69
C THR A 191 -5.95 13.00 -8.81
N PRO A 192 -5.60 11.80 -8.30
CA PRO A 192 -4.33 11.61 -7.61
C PRO A 192 -3.12 12.04 -8.45
N ALA A 193 -3.14 11.80 -9.77
CA ALA A 193 -2.08 12.21 -10.68
C ALA A 193 -1.92 13.74 -10.74
N GLU A 194 -3.02 14.49 -10.88
CA GLU A 194 -2.98 15.96 -10.85
C GLU A 194 -2.41 16.49 -9.54
N ARG A 195 -2.88 15.96 -8.41
CA ARG A 195 -2.42 16.39 -7.08
C ARG A 195 -0.95 16.04 -6.85
N PHE A 196 -0.52 14.87 -7.30
CA PHE A 196 0.87 14.44 -7.19
C PHE A 196 1.79 15.29 -8.05
N ASN A 197 1.43 15.56 -9.30
CA ASN A 197 2.21 16.41 -10.20
C ASN A 197 2.34 17.85 -9.67
N GLN A 198 1.30 18.39 -9.03
CA GLN A 198 1.37 19.69 -8.35
C GLN A 198 2.42 19.69 -7.22
N CYS A 199 2.53 18.60 -6.46
CA CYS A 199 3.55 18.47 -5.43
C CYS A 199 4.96 18.38 -6.02
N VAL A 200 5.13 17.69 -7.15
CA VAL A 200 6.41 17.61 -7.88
C VAL A 200 6.86 18.99 -8.34
N ALA A 201 5.97 19.75 -8.98
CA ALA A 201 6.29 21.08 -9.52
C ALA A 201 6.57 22.14 -8.43
N SER A 202 6.16 21.90 -7.18
CA SER A 202 6.48 22.77 -6.03
C SER A 202 7.82 22.43 -5.35
N THR A 203 8.50 21.36 -5.77
CA THR A 203 9.78 20.92 -5.21
C THR A 203 11.00 21.28 -6.06
N ASP A 204 10.78 21.85 -7.25
CA ASP A 204 11.79 22.51 -8.09
C ASP A 204 11.91 24.00 -7.72
#